data_AF-A0A4Y1RX26-F1
#
_entry.id   AF-A0A4Y1RX26-F1
#
_cell.length_a   1.000
_cell.length_b   1.000
_cell.length_c   1.000
_cell.angle_alpha   90.00
_cell.angle_beta   90.00
_cell.angle_gamma   90.00
#
_symmetry.space_group_name_H-M   'P 1'
#
loop_
_entity.id
_entity.type
_entity.pdbx_description
1 polymer ?
#
loop_
_entity_poly.entity_id
_entity_poly.type
_entity_poly.pdbx_seq_one_letter_code
_entity_poly.pdbx_strand_id
1 'polypeptide(L)'
;MRCFAGEAMEDNLIASAHSSAFRESEDLEGQSSEIEGYDFNQGIDYPRLLSSMLSTGFQASNLGDAIQIVNQMLDWSLADEGVVEDCGEDERDLKYRKSVKCKVFLGFTSNLVSSGIRDTIRYLVEHRMVDVVVTTAGGIEEDLIKCLAPTYRGDFSLAGAHLRSKGLNRIEHIVDTV
;
A
#
# COMPACT_ATOMS: atom_id res chain seq x y z
N MET A 1 -62.45 -21.91 8.80
CA MET A 1 -62.06 -20.67 8.09
C MET A 1 -60.66 -20.15 8.44
N ARG A 2 -59.75 -20.97 9.01
CA ARG A 2 -58.38 -20.55 9.42
C ARG A 2 -57.24 -21.03 8.50
N CYS A 3 -57.49 -21.86 7.47
CA CYS A 3 -56.41 -22.43 6.64
C CYS A 3 -55.97 -21.53 5.46
N PHE A 4 -56.84 -20.64 4.95
CA PHE A 4 -56.53 -19.81 3.79
C PHE A 4 -55.61 -18.60 4.06
N ALA A 5 -55.36 -18.26 5.33
CA ALA A 5 -54.51 -17.12 5.69
C ALA A 5 -53.01 -17.48 5.77
N GLY A 6 -52.66 -18.76 5.91
CA GLY A 6 -51.27 -19.24 5.96
C GLY A 6 -50.62 -19.29 4.58
N GLU A 7 -51.31 -19.89 3.60
CA GLU A 7 -50.83 -20.00 2.21
C GLU A 7 -50.64 -18.63 1.56
N ALA A 8 -51.57 -17.69 1.74
CA ALA A 8 -51.44 -16.33 1.19
C ALA A 8 -50.29 -15.51 1.82
N MET A 9 -49.89 -15.82 3.06
CA MET A 9 -48.76 -15.17 3.73
C MET A 9 -47.43 -15.78 3.27
N GLU A 10 -47.43 -17.09 2.99
CA GLU A 10 -46.29 -17.85 2.48
C GLU A 10 -46.01 -17.55 1.00
N ASP A 11 -47.04 -17.42 0.17
CA ASP A 11 -46.92 -16.96 -1.23
C ASP A 11 -46.38 -15.53 -1.33
N ASN A 12 -46.79 -14.65 -0.40
CA ASN A 12 -46.32 -13.27 -0.35
C ASN A 12 -44.88 -13.19 0.17
N LEU A 13 -44.47 -14.10 1.07
CA LEU A 13 -43.07 -14.26 1.49
C LEU A 13 -42.18 -14.75 0.34
N ILE A 14 -42.64 -15.72 -0.45
CA ILE A 14 -41.90 -16.21 -1.62
C ILE A 14 -41.79 -15.13 -2.70
N ALA A 15 -42.87 -14.40 -2.98
CA ALA A 15 -42.85 -13.26 -3.91
C ALA A 15 -41.93 -12.12 -3.42
N SER A 16 -41.88 -11.88 -2.10
CA SER A 16 -40.97 -10.90 -1.50
C SER A 16 -39.51 -11.34 -1.56
N ALA A 17 -39.21 -12.62 -1.28
CA ALA A 17 -37.88 -13.18 -1.43
C ALA A 17 -37.41 -13.14 -2.89
N HIS A 18 -38.31 -13.45 -3.83
CA HIS A 18 -38.03 -13.40 -5.27
C HIS A 18 -37.73 -11.98 -5.74
N SER A 19 -38.56 -11.00 -5.38
CA SER A 19 -38.32 -9.60 -5.77
C SER A 19 -37.08 -8.99 -5.12
N SER A 20 -36.69 -9.47 -3.93
CA SER A 20 -35.45 -9.03 -3.26
C SER A 20 -34.19 -9.66 -3.87
N ALA A 21 -34.26 -10.94 -4.26
CA ALA A 21 -33.12 -11.67 -4.81
C ALA A 21 -32.89 -11.42 -6.30
N PHE A 22 -33.97 -11.25 -7.08
CA PHE A 22 -33.93 -11.09 -8.54
C PHE A 22 -34.25 -9.66 -8.98
N ARG A 23 -33.70 -8.68 -8.27
CA ARG A 23 -33.79 -7.29 -8.69
C ARG A 23 -32.90 -7.08 -9.91
N GLU A 24 -33.43 -6.40 -10.93
CA GLU A 24 -32.64 -6.01 -12.09
C GLU A 24 -31.52 -5.05 -11.67
N SER A 25 -30.31 -5.34 -12.15
CA SER A 25 -29.12 -4.49 -11.98
C SER A 25 -29.05 -3.45 -13.08
N GLU A 26 -28.44 -2.31 -12.77
CA GLU A 26 -28.05 -1.32 -13.77
C GLU A 26 -26.85 -1.83 -14.59
N ASP A 27 -26.67 -1.25 -15.78
CA ASP A 27 -25.51 -1.52 -16.63
C ASP A 27 -24.30 -0.70 -16.16
N LEU A 28 -23.15 -1.37 -16.07
CA LEU A 28 -21.89 -0.80 -15.59
C LEU A 28 -20.84 -0.65 -16.70
N GLU A 29 -21.18 -0.97 -17.95
CA GLU A 29 -20.27 -0.81 -19.09
C GLU A 29 -19.70 0.61 -19.17
N GLY A 30 -18.37 0.72 -19.17
CA GLY A 30 -17.65 2.00 -19.23
C GLY A 30 -17.66 2.82 -17.94
N GLN A 31 -18.33 2.37 -16.88
CA GLN A 31 -18.36 3.06 -15.57
C GLN A 31 -17.31 2.51 -14.61
N SER A 32 -17.04 1.21 -14.68
CA SER A 32 -16.05 0.53 -13.83
C SER A 32 -15.12 -0.34 -14.67
N SER A 33 -13.90 -0.55 -14.16
CA SER A 33 -12.99 -1.53 -14.73
C SER A 33 -13.44 -2.93 -14.33
N GLU A 34 -13.42 -3.86 -15.28
CA GLU A 34 -13.69 -5.26 -14.99
C GLU A 34 -12.60 -5.87 -14.11
N ILE A 35 -13.00 -6.81 -13.26
CA ILE A 35 -12.06 -7.57 -12.41
C ILE A 35 -11.46 -8.68 -13.25
N GLU A 36 -10.14 -8.60 -13.47
CA GLU A 36 -9.37 -9.57 -14.23
C GLU A 36 -7.99 -9.77 -13.58
N GLY A 37 -7.63 -11.03 -13.34
CA GLY A 37 -6.31 -11.41 -12.83
C GLY A 37 -5.30 -11.69 -13.95
N TYR A 38 -4.03 -11.82 -13.58
CA TYR A 38 -2.98 -12.18 -14.54
C TYR A 38 -3.16 -13.59 -15.09
N ASP A 39 -3.16 -13.75 -16.42
CA ASP A 39 -3.21 -15.04 -17.09
C ASP A 39 -1.80 -15.65 -17.24
N PHE A 40 -1.50 -16.66 -16.42
CA PHE A 40 -0.21 -17.38 -16.46
C PHE A 40 0.00 -18.22 -17.73
N ASN A 41 -1.02 -18.45 -18.58
CA ASN A 41 -0.79 -19.05 -19.89
C ASN A 41 0.02 -18.13 -20.82
N GLN A 42 0.11 -16.83 -20.51
CA GLN A 42 0.96 -15.86 -21.20
C GLN A 42 2.44 -15.91 -20.76
N GLY A 43 2.79 -16.82 -19.84
CA GLY A 43 4.13 -16.97 -19.28
C GLY A 43 4.30 -16.27 -17.93
N ILE A 44 5.56 -16.09 -17.50
CA ILE A 44 5.91 -15.41 -16.25
C ILE A 44 6.50 -14.04 -16.60
N ASP A 45 5.70 -12.99 -16.44
CA ASP A 45 6.09 -11.59 -16.63
C ASP A 45 5.74 -10.80 -15.36
N TYR A 46 6.76 -10.52 -14.53
CA TYR A 46 6.57 -9.84 -13.25
C TYR A 46 6.04 -8.40 -13.39
N PRO A 47 6.54 -7.56 -14.31
CA PRO A 47 5.92 -6.26 -14.58
C PRO A 47 4.43 -6.36 -14.86
N ARG A 48 4.01 -7.26 -15.78
CA ARG A 48 2.58 -7.42 -16.08
C ARG A 48 1.77 -8.00 -14.92
N LEU A 49 2.36 -8.91 -14.15
CA LEU A 49 1.74 -9.44 -12.92
C LEU A 49 1.50 -8.35 -11.87
N LEU A 50 2.45 -7.42 -11.70
CA LEU A 50 2.27 -6.29 -10.78
C LEU A 50 1.27 -5.28 -11.34
N SER A 51 1.29 -5.01 -12.65
CA SER A 51 0.31 -4.11 -13.30
C SER A 51 -1.12 -4.64 -13.21
N SER A 52 -1.33 -5.97 -13.29
CA SER A 52 -2.67 -6.56 -13.15
C SER A 52 -3.25 -6.44 -11.73
N MET A 53 -2.46 -6.03 -10.73
CA MET A 53 -2.97 -5.84 -9.37
C MET A 53 -4.10 -4.81 -9.31
N LEU A 54 -4.09 -3.79 -10.19
CA LEU A 54 -5.15 -2.79 -10.34
C LEU A 54 -6.52 -3.44 -10.57
N SER A 55 -6.59 -4.44 -11.46
CA SER A 55 -7.81 -5.16 -11.82
C SER A 55 -8.05 -6.44 -11.02
N THR A 56 -7.17 -6.79 -10.06
CA THR A 56 -7.29 -8.05 -9.31
C THR A 56 -8.31 -7.98 -8.16
N GLY A 57 -8.52 -6.80 -7.57
CA GLY A 57 -9.44 -6.59 -6.46
C GLY A 57 -8.82 -6.66 -5.07
N PHE A 58 -9.58 -6.25 -4.05
CA PHE A 58 -9.16 -6.22 -2.64
C PHE A 58 -7.86 -5.45 -2.40
N GLN A 59 -6.92 -6.00 -1.62
CA GLN A 59 -5.64 -5.33 -1.32
C GLN A 59 -4.70 -5.28 -2.53
N ALA A 60 -4.91 -6.11 -3.56
CA ALA A 60 -4.13 -6.02 -4.78
C ALA A 60 -4.41 -4.69 -5.49
N SER A 61 -5.69 -4.30 -5.63
CA SER A 61 -6.05 -3.00 -6.20
C SER A 61 -5.46 -1.84 -5.41
N ASN A 62 -5.54 -1.89 -4.07
CA ASN A 62 -4.92 -0.87 -3.22
C ASN A 62 -3.40 -0.75 -3.45
N LEU A 63 -2.69 -1.86 -3.69
CA LEU A 63 -1.27 -1.85 -4.00
C LEU A 63 -1.02 -1.27 -5.41
N GLY A 64 -1.85 -1.61 -6.39
CA GLY A 64 -1.80 -1.02 -7.73
C GLY A 64 -1.99 0.51 -7.69
N ASP A 65 -3.00 0.98 -6.96
CA ASP A 65 -3.28 2.40 -6.76
C ASP A 65 -2.11 3.11 -6.06
N ALA A 66 -1.53 2.48 -5.03
CA ALA A 66 -0.38 3.02 -4.32
C ALA A 66 0.84 3.18 -5.25
N ILE A 67 1.08 2.22 -6.15
CA ILE A 67 2.16 2.32 -7.16
C ILE A 67 1.90 3.51 -8.10
N GLN A 68 0.66 3.68 -8.58
CA GLN A 68 0.30 4.82 -9.44
C GLN A 68 0.50 6.16 -8.74
N ILE A 69 0.05 6.28 -7.48
CA ILE A 69 0.20 7.51 -6.70
C ILE A 69 1.67 7.85 -6.47
N VAL A 70 2.51 6.86 -6.11
CA VAL A 70 3.95 7.10 -5.92
C VAL A 70 4.61 7.56 -7.22
N ASN A 71 4.28 6.95 -8.36
CA ASN A 71 4.81 7.40 -9.66
C ASN A 71 4.35 8.82 -9.99
N GLN A 72 3.07 9.16 -9.72
CA GLN A 72 2.56 10.52 -9.87
C GLN A 72 3.34 11.51 -9.01
N MET A 73 3.65 11.18 -7.74
CA MET A 73 4.46 12.03 -6.88
C MET A 73 5.86 12.28 -7.44
N LEU A 74 6.50 11.26 -8.03
CA LEU A 74 7.83 11.37 -8.60
C LEU A 74 7.86 12.19 -9.90
N ASP A 75 6.83 12.04 -10.74
CA ASP A 75 6.75 12.72 -12.03
C ASP A 75 6.24 14.17 -11.90
N TRP A 76 5.38 14.44 -10.89
CA TRP A 76 4.70 15.72 -10.70
C TRP A 76 5.66 16.91 -10.63
N SER A 77 5.21 18.01 -11.22
CA SER A 77 5.77 19.35 -11.08
C SER A 77 4.66 20.39 -11.01
N LEU A 78 4.99 21.59 -10.55
CA LEU A 78 4.05 22.72 -10.56
C LEU A 78 3.53 23.03 -11.98
N ALA A 79 4.25 22.64 -13.03
CA ALA A 79 3.80 22.81 -14.42
C ALA A 79 2.57 21.97 -14.79
N ASP A 80 2.26 20.92 -14.01
CA ASP A 80 1.08 20.07 -14.21
C ASP A 80 -0.20 20.72 -13.65
N GLU A 81 -0.05 21.76 -12.82
CA GLU A 81 -1.16 22.57 -12.32
C GLU A 81 -1.44 23.77 -13.22
N GLY A 82 -2.69 24.24 -13.22
CA GLY A 82 -3.08 25.48 -13.90
C GLY A 82 -2.40 26.71 -13.28
N VAL A 83 -2.20 27.75 -14.09
CA VAL A 83 -1.73 29.05 -13.60
C VAL A 83 -2.91 29.79 -12.97
N VAL A 84 -2.79 30.13 -11.69
CA VAL A 84 -3.82 30.88 -10.95
C VAL A 84 -3.58 32.39 -11.14
N GLU A 85 -4.64 33.20 -11.20
CA GLU A 85 -4.50 34.64 -11.47
C GLU A 85 -3.66 35.40 -10.43
N ASP A 86 -3.70 34.96 -9.17
CA ASP A 86 -3.01 35.58 -8.03
C ASP A 86 -1.59 35.02 -7.77
N CYS A 87 -1.01 34.29 -8.73
CA CYS A 87 0.35 33.76 -8.61
C CYS A 87 1.42 34.84 -8.90
N GLY A 88 2.58 34.73 -8.23
CA GLY A 88 3.71 35.64 -8.42
C GLY A 88 4.26 35.62 -9.85
N GLU A 89 4.96 36.68 -10.27
CA GLU A 89 5.50 36.79 -11.64
C GLU A 89 6.39 35.60 -12.02
N ASP A 90 7.21 35.10 -11.08
CA ASP A 90 8.09 33.94 -11.28
C ASP A 90 7.31 32.63 -11.41
N GLU A 91 6.15 32.49 -10.76
CA GLU A 91 5.31 31.29 -10.82
C GLU A 91 4.60 31.13 -12.17
N ARG A 92 4.61 32.16 -13.01
CA ARG A 92 4.13 32.13 -14.39
C ARG A 92 5.19 31.62 -15.35
N ASP A 93 6.47 31.65 -14.97
CA ASP A 93 7.56 31.17 -15.81
C ASP A 93 7.57 29.63 -15.88
N LEU A 94 7.50 29.09 -17.10
CA LEU A 94 7.42 27.65 -17.31
C LEU A 94 8.68 26.93 -16.82
N LYS A 95 9.85 27.56 -16.90
CA LYS A 95 11.11 26.96 -16.45
C LYS A 95 11.15 26.84 -14.93
N TYR A 96 10.71 27.87 -14.21
CA TYR A 96 10.52 27.82 -12.77
C TYR A 96 9.50 26.74 -12.37
N ARG A 97 8.30 26.72 -12.97
CA ARG A 97 7.26 25.72 -12.66
C ARG A 97 7.74 24.29 -12.84
N LYS A 98 8.50 23.99 -13.90
CA LYS A 98 9.09 22.66 -14.12
C LYS A 98 10.16 22.29 -13.09
N SER A 99 10.81 23.29 -12.47
CA SER A 99 11.83 23.06 -11.43
C SER A 99 11.22 22.78 -10.06
N VAL A 100 9.99 23.20 -9.81
CA VAL A 100 9.27 22.91 -8.57
C VAL A 100 8.68 21.51 -8.67
N LYS A 101 9.20 20.61 -7.83
CA LYS A 101 8.82 19.19 -7.74
C LYS A 101 8.09 18.89 -6.44
N CYS A 102 7.43 17.73 -6.38
CA CYS A 102 6.73 17.26 -5.19
C CYS A 102 7.74 17.06 -4.06
N LYS A 103 7.41 17.52 -2.84
CA LYS A 103 8.21 17.23 -1.64
C LYS A 103 7.76 15.91 -1.04
N VAL A 104 8.60 14.88 -1.10
CA VAL A 104 8.27 13.54 -0.64
C VAL A 104 8.73 13.32 0.80
N PHE A 105 7.76 13.10 1.69
CA PHE A 105 7.99 12.74 3.10
C PHE A 105 7.87 11.23 3.26
N LEU A 106 8.95 10.58 3.70
CA LEU A 106 8.99 9.15 3.99
C LEU A 106 8.94 8.91 5.51
N GLY A 107 7.85 8.31 5.96
CA GLY A 107 7.66 7.89 7.36
C GLY A 107 7.78 6.38 7.51
N PHE A 108 8.56 5.90 8.49
CA PHE A 108 8.62 4.48 8.82
C PHE A 108 8.89 4.24 10.32
N THR A 109 8.39 3.11 10.82
CA THR A 109 8.61 2.63 12.19
C THR A 109 9.94 1.87 12.31
N SER A 110 10.47 1.78 13.53
CA SER A 110 11.78 1.16 13.79
C SER A 110 11.91 -0.29 13.30
N ASN A 111 10.86 -1.10 13.42
CA ASN A 111 10.86 -2.49 12.99
C ASN A 111 11.18 -2.68 11.49
N LEU A 112 10.89 -1.69 10.64
CA LEU A 112 11.25 -1.74 9.22
C LEU A 112 12.77 -1.62 9.01
N VAL A 113 13.46 -0.86 9.86
CA VAL A 113 14.93 -0.79 9.86
C VAL A 113 15.53 -2.05 10.48
N SER A 114 14.89 -2.66 11.48
CA SER A 114 15.27 -3.98 11.99
C SER A 114 15.20 -5.07 10.91
N SER A 115 14.26 -4.93 9.97
CA SER A 115 14.07 -5.85 8.85
C SER A 115 15.05 -5.61 7.68
N GLY A 116 14.88 -6.34 6.58
CA GLY A 116 15.59 -6.11 5.32
C GLY A 116 15.12 -4.87 4.54
N ILE A 117 13.97 -4.29 4.89
CA ILE A 117 13.45 -3.06 4.24
C ILE A 117 14.40 -1.87 4.44
N ARG A 118 15.26 -1.92 5.47
CA ARG A 118 16.39 -1.01 5.68
C ARG A 118 17.18 -0.72 4.40
N ASP A 119 17.45 -1.72 3.57
CA ASP A 119 18.25 -1.54 2.35
C ASP A 119 17.46 -0.84 1.23
N THR A 120 16.15 -1.05 1.18
CA THR A 120 15.22 -0.30 0.31
C THR A 120 15.17 1.16 0.73
N ILE A 121 14.99 1.45 2.02
CA ILE A 121 14.99 2.82 2.55
C ILE A 121 16.32 3.51 2.25
N ARG A 122 17.45 2.84 2.52
CA ARG A 122 18.79 3.32 2.20
C ARG A 122 18.95 3.67 0.73
N TYR A 123 18.44 2.83 -0.19
CA TYR A 123 18.46 3.11 -1.63
C TYR A 123 17.69 4.40 -1.97
N LEU A 124 16.46 4.54 -1.46
CA LEU A 124 15.63 5.73 -1.72
C LEU A 124 16.30 7.02 -1.23
N VAL A 125 16.93 6.98 -0.05
CA VAL A 125 17.63 8.13 0.55
C VAL A 125 18.93 8.42 -0.19
N GLU A 126 19.75 7.41 -0.50
CA GLU A 126 21.03 7.55 -1.23
C GLU A 126 20.83 8.23 -2.59
N HIS A 127 19.78 7.83 -3.31
CA HIS A 127 19.47 8.35 -4.64
C HIS A 127 18.58 9.60 -4.64
N ARG A 128 18.34 10.21 -3.46
CA ARG A 128 17.52 11.43 -3.30
C ARG A 128 16.12 11.30 -3.92
N MET A 129 15.50 10.13 -3.76
CA MET A 129 14.11 9.88 -4.17
C MET A 129 13.10 10.38 -3.11
N VAL A 130 13.59 10.81 -1.95
CA VAL A 130 12.79 11.36 -0.85
C VAL A 130 13.47 12.62 -0.29
N ASP A 131 12.68 13.59 0.18
CA ASP A 131 13.19 14.87 0.68
C ASP A 131 13.30 14.91 2.20
N VAL A 132 12.36 14.28 2.90
CA VAL A 132 12.26 14.31 4.36
C VAL A 132 12.02 12.91 4.90
N VAL A 133 12.78 12.52 5.91
CA VAL A 133 12.62 11.24 6.61
C VAL A 133 12.12 11.48 8.03
N VAL A 134 11.08 10.74 8.43
CA VAL A 134 10.54 10.74 9.79
C VAL A 134 10.53 9.31 10.32
N THR A 135 11.22 9.08 11.43
CA THR A 135 11.23 7.76 12.08
C THR A 135 11.35 7.88 13.59
N THR A 136 11.17 6.76 14.30
CA THR A 136 11.36 6.67 15.75
C THR A 136 12.84 6.45 16.08
N ALA A 137 13.21 6.60 17.36
CA ALA A 137 14.61 6.42 17.80
C ALA A 137 15.21 5.07 17.35
N GLY A 138 14.43 3.99 17.45
CA GLY A 138 14.82 2.66 16.98
C GLY A 138 15.23 2.61 15.51
N GLY A 139 14.58 3.40 14.64
CA GLY A 139 14.92 3.45 13.21
C GLY A 139 16.28 4.10 12.94
N ILE A 140 16.79 4.93 13.87
CA ILE A 140 18.11 5.53 13.76
C ILE A 140 19.17 4.64 14.40
N GLU A 141 18.95 4.18 15.63
CA GLU A 141 19.96 3.40 16.36
C GLU A 141 20.22 2.04 15.70
N GLU A 142 19.19 1.36 15.19
CA GLU A 142 19.36 0.06 14.56
C GLU A 142 20.08 0.14 13.21
N ASP A 143 19.90 1.23 12.46
CA ASP A 143 20.65 1.45 11.22
C ASP A 143 22.17 1.56 11.49
N LEU A 144 22.54 2.26 12.57
CA LEU A 144 23.92 2.39 13.02
C LEU A 144 24.46 1.07 13.57
N ILE A 145 23.69 0.36 14.41
CA ILE A 145 24.08 -0.95 14.96
C ILE A 145 24.34 -1.95 13.84
N LYS A 146 23.53 -1.95 12.77
CA LYS A 146 23.74 -2.83 11.60
C LYS A 146 25.03 -2.59 10.83
N CYS A 147 25.67 -1.45 11.01
CA CYS A 147 27.03 -1.20 10.49
C CYS A 147 28.12 -1.83 11.37
N LEU A 148 27.81 -2.19 12.61
CA LEU A 148 28.73 -2.76 13.60
C LEU A 148 28.56 -4.28 13.71
N ALA A 149 27.32 -4.76 13.73
CA ALA A 149 27.00 -6.17 13.87
C ALA A 149 25.70 -6.53 13.11
N PRO A 150 25.59 -7.75 12.56
CA PRO A 150 24.39 -8.18 11.86
C PRO A 150 23.24 -8.54 12.80
N THR A 151 22.02 -8.44 12.28
CA THR A 151 20.79 -8.99 12.88
C THR A 151 20.46 -10.33 12.22
N TYR A 152 19.95 -11.29 12.99
CA TYR A 152 19.70 -12.66 12.52
C TYR A 152 18.22 -13.01 12.53
N ARG A 153 17.82 -13.98 11.69
CA ARG A 153 16.47 -14.55 11.70
C ARG A 153 16.28 -15.40 12.97
N GLY A 154 15.15 -15.21 13.63
CA GLY A 154 14.69 -15.98 14.78
C GLY A 154 13.27 -16.51 14.57
N ASP A 155 12.50 -16.62 15.66
CA ASP A 155 11.12 -17.09 15.65
C ASP A 155 10.31 -16.35 16.73
N PHE A 156 9.05 -16.03 16.44
CA PHE A 156 8.13 -15.35 17.35
C PHE A 156 7.94 -16.09 18.68
N SER A 157 8.04 -17.41 18.66
CA SER A 157 7.77 -18.29 19.81
C SER A 157 8.97 -18.48 20.74
N LEU A 158 10.15 -17.93 20.40
CA LEU A 158 11.35 -18.07 21.24
C LEU A 158 11.12 -17.52 22.66
N ALA A 159 11.38 -18.36 23.66
CA ALA A 159 11.15 -18.01 25.06
C ALA A 159 12.08 -16.87 25.51
N GLY A 160 11.49 -15.77 25.98
CA GLY A 160 12.25 -14.59 26.42
C GLY A 160 13.29 -14.88 27.51
N ALA A 161 12.97 -15.79 28.45
CA ALA A 161 13.92 -16.21 29.49
C ALA A 161 15.17 -16.88 28.91
N HIS A 162 15.01 -17.67 27.85
CA HIS A 162 16.12 -18.35 27.17
C HIS A 162 16.97 -17.37 26.34
N LEU A 163 16.33 -16.40 25.67
CA LEU A 163 17.05 -15.36 24.94
C LEU A 163 17.83 -14.46 25.90
N ARG A 164 17.20 -14.06 27.01
CA ARG A 164 17.84 -13.23 28.03
C ARG A 164 19.04 -13.91 28.68
N SER A 165 18.97 -15.22 28.94
CA SER A 165 20.12 -15.96 29.49
C SER A 165 21.31 -16.05 28.53
N LYS A 166 21.09 -15.75 27.24
CA LYS A 166 22.11 -15.69 26.19
C LYS A 166 22.48 -14.26 25.76
N GLY A 167 21.90 -13.23 26.37
CA GLY A 167 22.13 -11.84 25.98
C GLY A 167 21.56 -11.47 24.60
N LEU A 168 20.54 -12.20 24.13
CA LEU A 168 19.89 -11.93 22.86
C LEU A 168 18.61 -11.11 23.08
N ASN A 169 18.38 -10.08 22.28
CA ASN A 169 17.06 -9.42 22.24
C ASN A 169 16.27 -9.89 21.02
N ARG A 170 14.94 -9.92 21.20
CA ARG A 170 14.00 -10.33 20.17
C ARG A 170 13.26 -9.11 19.67
N ILE A 171 13.23 -8.95 18.36
CA ILE A 171 12.34 -8.06 17.65
C ILE A 171 11.46 -8.98 16.80
N GLU A 172 10.27 -9.35 17.31
CA GLU A 172 9.38 -10.28 16.63
C GLU A 172 10.06 -11.63 16.25
N HIS A 173 10.32 -11.86 14.95
CA HIS A 173 10.94 -13.06 14.40
C HIS A 173 12.39 -12.85 13.97
N ILE A 174 13.04 -11.80 14.46
CA ILE A 174 14.48 -11.56 14.30
C ILE A 174 15.11 -11.33 15.68
N VAL A 175 16.42 -11.53 15.75
CA VAL A 175 17.20 -11.43 16.98
C VAL A 175 18.50 -10.67 16.74
N ASP A 176 18.89 -9.85 17.70
CA ASP A 176 20.15 -9.13 17.69
C ASP A 176 21.02 -9.49 18.89
N THR A 177 22.30 -9.16 18.74
CA THR A 177 23.31 -9.15 19.79
C THR A 177 23.74 -7.71 19.96
N VAL A 178 23.57 -7.17 21.16
CA VAL A 178 24.02 -5.81 21.54
C VAL A 178 25.16 -5.92 22.53
#